data_AF-A0A1Y1YB38-F1
#
_entry.id   AF-A0A1Y1YB38-F1
#
_cell.length_a   1.000
_cell.length_b   1.000
_cell.length_c   1.000
_cell.angle_alpha   90.00
_cell.angle_beta   90.00
_cell.angle_gamma   90.00
#
_symmetry.space_group_name_H-M   'P 1'
#
loop_
_entity.id
_entity.type
_entity.pdbx_description
1 polymer ?
#
loop_
_entity_poly.entity_id
_entity_poly.type
_entity_poly.pdbx_seq_one_letter_code
_entity_poly.pdbx_strand_id
1 'polypeptide(L)'
;RRRRTEMVEFIQRLLIFTDIPSTVVLIGMNYLYRLRSSSIFAENPAFGSDYRVLVVALLTASKYVEDQSYNNQSWSEVTGFEIDELNSMEREFLEELDWKLWISPEDYEGW
;
A
#
# COMPACT_ATOMS: atom_id res chain seq x y z
N ARG A 1 -6.76 2.95 -20.50
CA ARG A 1 -5.83 1.87 -20.95
C ARG A 1 -4.38 2.21 -20.61
N ARG A 2 -3.84 3.38 -20.97
CA ARG A 2 -2.46 3.84 -20.66
C ARG A 2 -2.07 3.76 -19.16
N ARG A 3 -2.91 4.28 -18.26
CA ARG A 3 -2.71 4.24 -16.80
C ARG A 3 -2.59 2.84 -16.18
N ARG A 4 -3.15 1.81 -16.83
CA ARG A 4 -3.10 0.42 -16.32
C ARG A 4 -1.75 -0.23 -16.61
N THR A 5 -1.10 0.16 -17.71
CA THR A 5 0.22 -0.34 -18.11
C THR A 5 1.32 0.30 -17.27
N GLU A 6 1.23 1.61 -17.00
CA GLU A 6 2.16 2.32 -16.09
C GLU A 6 2.12 1.74 -14.67
N MET A 7 0.94 1.36 -14.18
CA MET A 7 0.76 0.69 -12.88
C MET A 7 1.45 -0.68 -12.83
N VAL A 8 1.30 -1.49 -13.88
CA VAL A 8 1.92 -2.82 -13.93
C VAL A 8 3.44 -2.69 -14.03
N GLU A 9 3.95 -1.75 -14.82
CA GLU A 9 5.39 -1.46 -14.89
C GLU A 9 5.93 -0.91 -13.58
N PHE A 10 5.17 -0.09 -12.86
CA PHE A 10 5.53 0.44 -11.55
C PHE A 10 5.56 -0.67 -10.50
N ILE A 11 4.52 -1.49 -10.40
CA ILE A 11 4.47 -2.64 -9.48
C ILE A 11 5.58 -3.63 -9.84
N GLN A 12 5.81 -3.89 -11.14
CA GLN A 12 6.92 -4.73 -11.57
C GLN A 12 8.26 -4.14 -11.18
N ARG A 13 8.49 -2.84 -11.37
CA ARG A 13 9.72 -2.19 -10.91
C ARG A 13 9.85 -2.29 -9.40
N LEU A 14 8.79 -2.05 -8.65
CA LEU A 14 8.82 -2.13 -7.20
C LEU A 14 9.15 -3.56 -6.76
N LEU A 15 8.38 -4.56 -7.22
CA LEU A 15 8.62 -5.98 -6.94
C LEU A 15 9.99 -6.50 -7.39
N ILE A 16 10.53 -6.00 -8.51
CA ILE A 16 11.84 -6.41 -9.03
C ILE A 16 12.98 -5.68 -8.30
N PHE A 17 12.78 -4.44 -7.86
CA PHE A 17 13.85 -3.59 -7.33
C PHE A 17 13.97 -3.65 -5.80
N THR A 18 12.89 -4.00 -5.09
CA THR A 18 12.88 -4.00 -3.62
C THR A 18 13.00 -5.40 -3.01
N ASP A 19 13.15 -6.46 -3.81
CA ASP A 19 13.18 -7.87 -3.35
C ASP A 19 12.04 -8.19 -2.36
N ILE A 20 10.89 -7.52 -2.56
CA ILE A 20 9.80 -7.52 -1.59
C ILE A 20 9.22 -8.94 -1.50
N PRO A 21 9.13 -9.51 -0.29
CA PRO A 21 8.51 -10.81 -0.09
C PRO A 21 7.08 -10.84 -0.62
N SER A 22 6.66 -11.96 -1.21
CA SER A 22 5.25 -12.18 -1.61
C SER A 22 4.27 -11.93 -0.45
N THR A 23 4.71 -12.17 0.78
CA THR A 23 4.01 -11.85 2.03
C THR A 23 3.59 -10.38 2.12
N VAL A 24 4.46 -9.43 1.78
CA VAL A 24 4.14 -7.99 1.81
C VAL A 24 3.06 -7.65 0.78
N VAL A 25 3.13 -8.26 -0.40
CA VAL A 25 2.12 -8.06 -1.45
C VAL A 25 0.77 -8.58 -1.00
N LEU A 26 0.72 -9.80 -0.42
CA LEU A 26 -0.50 -10.39 0.10
C LEU A 26 -1.10 -9.55 1.23
N ILE A 27 -0.27 -9.09 2.16
CA ILE A 27 -0.69 -8.23 3.27
C ILE A 27 -1.21 -6.87 2.76
N GLY A 28 -0.51 -6.25 1.81
CA GLY A 28 -0.97 -5.01 1.18
C GLY A 28 -2.30 -5.18 0.44
N MET A 29 -2.50 -6.31 -0.24
CA MET A 29 -3.78 -6.64 -0.88
C MET A 29 -4.90 -6.90 0.13
N ASN A 30 -4.60 -7.53 1.27
CA ASN A 30 -5.55 -7.71 2.36
C ASN A 30 -5.98 -6.36 2.94
N TYR A 31 -5.04 -5.44 3.16
CA TYR A 31 -5.35 -4.08 3.60
C TYR A 31 -6.26 -3.35 2.61
N LEU A 32 -5.95 -3.44 1.30
CA LEU A 32 -6.79 -2.86 0.26
C LEU A 32 -8.21 -3.46 0.27
N TYR A 33 -8.35 -4.77 0.46
CA TYR A 33 -9.64 -5.43 0.56
C TYR A 33 -10.45 -4.95 1.76
N ARG A 34 -9.82 -4.86 2.93
CA ARG A 34 -10.44 -4.35 4.17
C ARG A 34 -10.85 -2.89 4.07
N LEU A 35 -10.08 -2.10 3.33
CA LEU A 35 -10.42 -0.71 3.03
C LEU A 35 -11.59 -0.58 2.07
N ARG A 36 -11.68 -1.43 1.03
CA ARG A 36 -12.82 -1.43 0.11
C ARG A 36 -14.12 -1.93 0.75
N SER A 37 -14.04 -2.73 1.82
CA SER A 37 -15.22 -3.13 2.59
C SER A 37 -15.66 -2.07 3.61
N SER A 38 -14.78 -1.11 3.95
CA SER A 38 -15.12 0.06 4.76
C SER A 38 -15.68 1.18 3.87
N SER A 39 -16.96 1.51 3.99
CA SER A 39 -17.66 2.44 3.08
C SER A 39 -17.14 3.89 3.11
N ILE A 40 -16.28 4.24 4.06
CA ILE A 40 -15.74 5.59 4.28
C ILE A 40 -14.79 6.00 3.15
N PHE A 41 -14.10 5.01 2.55
CA PHE A 41 -13.04 5.25 1.59
C PHE A 41 -13.53 5.61 0.17
N ALA A 42 -14.71 5.14 -0.23
CA ALA A 42 -15.26 5.42 -1.56
C ALA A 42 -15.59 6.91 -1.78
N GLU A 43 -15.70 7.67 -0.69
CA GLU A 43 -16.08 9.09 -0.71
C GLU A 43 -14.90 10.04 -0.44
N ASN A 44 -13.72 9.55 -0.02
CA ASN A 44 -12.58 10.41 0.31
C ASN A 44 -11.80 10.85 -0.96
N PRO A 45 -11.79 12.15 -1.31
CA PRO A 45 -11.10 12.66 -2.50
C PRO A 45 -9.57 12.49 -2.48
N ALA A 46 -8.96 12.40 -1.30
CA ALA A 46 -7.50 12.25 -1.13
C ALA A 46 -6.99 10.96 -1.79
N PHE A 47 -7.83 9.93 -1.79
CA PHE A 47 -7.57 8.61 -2.34
C PHE A 47 -8.19 8.38 -3.73
N GLY A 48 -8.64 9.44 -4.40
CA GLY A 48 -9.43 9.39 -5.64
C GLY A 48 -8.80 8.68 -6.86
N SER A 49 -7.66 8.01 -6.71
CA SER A 49 -7.15 7.05 -7.70
C SER A 49 -6.78 5.73 -7.04
N ASP A 50 -7.23 4.59 -7.59
CA ASP A 50 -6.87 3.23 -7.13
C ASP A 50 -5.34 3.03 -7.01
N TYR A 51 -4.54 3.84 -7.72
CA TYR A 51 -3.08 3.84 -7.68
C TYR A 51 -2.50 4.32 -6.33
N ARG A 52 -2.99 5.45 -5.80
CA ARG A 52 -2.51 6.01 -4.53
C ARG A 52 -2.74 5.04 -3.37
N VAL A 53 -3.92 4.42 -3.38
CA VAL A 53 -4.34 3.43 -2.37
C VAL A 53 -3.44 2.21 -2.39
N LEU A 54 -3.12 1.71 -3.59
CA LEU A 54 -2.25 0.56 -3.73
C LEU A 54 -0.82 0.86 -3.27
N VAL A 55 -0.29 2.04 -3.63
CA VAL A 55 1.04 2.48 -3.21
C VAL A 55 1.14 2.55 -1.70
N VAL A 56 0.18 3.20 -1.04
CA VAL A 56 0.21 3.34 0.42
C VAL A 56 -0.06 2.02 1.14
N ALA A 57 -0.86 1.12 0.55
CA ALA A 57 -1.07 -0.22 1.08
C ALA A 57 0.21 -1.06 1.07
N LEU A 58 0.96 -1.02 -0.04
CA LEU A 58 2.24 -1.72 -0.17
C LEU A 58 3.32 -1.09 0.72
N LEU A 59 3.36 0.24 0.81
CA LEU A 59 4.27 0.97 1.69
C LEU A 59 4.04 0.59 3.16
N THR A 60 2.79 0.61 3.60
CA THR A 60 2.42 0.26 4.99
C THR A 60 2.71 -1.21 5.28
N ALA A 61 2.42 -2.11 4.34
CA ALA A 61 2.71 -3.53 4.48
C ALA A 61 4.22 -3.82 4.54
N SER A 62 5.03 -3.17 3.71
CA SER A 62 6.50 -3.30 3.72
C SER A 62 7.06 -2.91 5.09
N LYS A 63 6.62 -1.76 5.62
CA LYS A 63 7.02 -1.29 6.95
C LYS A 63 6.57 -2.18 8.10
N TYR A 64 5.46 -2.90 7.94
CA TYR A 64 4.92 -3.75 8.99
C TYR A 64 5.59 -5.14 9.01
N VAL A 65 5.94 -5.68 7.85
CA VAL A 65 6.42 -7.06 7.69
C VAL A 65 7.95 -7.15 7.73
N GLU A 66 8.64 -6.13 7.21
CA GLU A 66 10.08 -6.16 7.03
C GLU A 66 10.79 -5.45 8.19
N ASP A 67 11.76 -6.12 8.83
CA ASP A 67 12.59 -5.54 9.90
C ASP A 67 13.44 -4.35 9.41
N GLN A 68 13.69 -4.28 8.10
CA GLN A 68 14.46 -3.23 7.42
C GLN A 68 13.68 -2.71 6.21
N SER A 69 12.58 -2.00 6.47
CA SER A 69 11.78 -1.39 5.40
C SER A 69 12.33 -0.04 4.94
N TYR A 70 12.11 0.29 3.67
CA TYR A 70 12.36 1.63 3.13
C TYR A 70 11.43 2.67 3.78
N ASN A 71 11.98 3.85 4.11
CA ASN A 71 11.21 4.97 4.67
C ASN A 71 10.46 5.75 3.58
N ASN A 72 9.60 6.70 3.99
CA ASN A 72 8.80 7.48 3.02
C ASN A 72 9.63 8.32 2.04
N GLN A 73 10.87 8.68 2.39
CA GLN A 73 11.78 9.37 1.48
C GLN A 73 12.19 8.46 0.31
N SER A 74 12.58 7.22 0.59
CA SER A 74 12.89 6.23 -0.45
C SER A 74 11.66 5.88 -1.29
N TRP A 75 10.49 5.78 -0.67
CA TRP A 75 9.24 5.57 -1.41
C TRP A 75 8.86 6.77 -2.28
N SER A 76 9.14 8.00 -1.85
CA SER A 76 8.97 9.22 -2.65
C SER A 76 9.82 9.18 -3.92
N GLU A 77 11.09 8.79 -3.79
CA GLU A 77 12.03 8.68 -4.92
C GLU A 77 11.60 7.63 -5.96
N VAL A 78 11.04 6.51 -5.49
CA VAL A 78 10.58 5.41 -6.37
C VAL A 78 9.23 5.70 -7.02
N THR A 79 8.29 6.29 -6.28
CA THR A 79 6.91 6.53 -6.73
C THR A 79 6.73 7.83 -7.50
N GLY A 80 7.62 8.80 -7.28
CA GLY A 80 7.50 10.16 -7.79
C GLY A 80 6.46 11.02 -7.04
N PHE A 81 5.91 10.54 -5.92
CA PHE A 81 5.07 11.34 -5.04
C PHE A 81 5.92 12.25 -4.16
N GLU A 82 5.40 13.43 -3.82
CA GLU A 82 6.01 14.29 -2.82
C GLU A 82 6.02 13.58 -1.45
N ILE A 83 7.08 13.78 -0.67
CA ILE A 83 7.20 13.13 0.64
C ILE A 83 6.04 13.49 1.58
N ASP A 84 5.58 14.74 1.55
CA ASP A 84 4.45 15.22 2.36
C ASP A 84 3.12 14.60 1.93
N GLU A 85 2.96 14.31 0.63
CA GLU A 85 1.81 13.59 0.10
C GLU A 85 1.80 12.14 0.60
N LEU A 86 2.95 11.45 0.52
CA LEU A 86 3.07 10.08 1.04
C LEU A 86 2.84 10.00 2.55
N ASN A 87 3.38 10.95 3.32
CA ASN A 87 3.16 11.02 4.77
C ASN A 87 1.68 11.18 5.11
N SER A 88 0.97 12.04 4.37
CA SER A 88 -0.46 12.28 4.56
C SER A 88 -1.28 11.06 4.18
N MET A 89 -0.99 10.47 3.02
CA MET A 89 -1.62 9.23 2.55
C MET A 89 -1.44 8.09 3.56
N GLU A 90 -0.22 7.88 4.08
CA GLU A 90 0.06 6.82 5.05
C GLU A 90 -0.74 7.02 6.35
N ARG A 91 -0.78 8.26 6.86
CA ARG A 91 -1.54 8.56 8.06
C ARG A 91 -3.03 8.29 7.88
N GLU A 92 -3.62 8.82 6.82
CA GLU A 92 -5.04 8.60 6.51
C GLU A 92 -5.33 7.10 6.31
N PHE A 93 -4.43 6.36 5.65
CA PHE A 93 -4.59 4.92 5.45
C PHE A 93 -4.58 4.13 6.76
N LEU A 94 -3.69 4.48 7.69
CA LEU A 94 -3.62 3.87 9.03
C LEU A 94 -4.85 4.20 9.89
N GLU A 95 -5.35 5.42 9.80
CA GLU A 95 -6.58 5.86 10.46
C GLU A 95 -7.79 5.06 9.96
N GLU A 96 -7.92 4.88 8.64
CA GLU A 96 -9.00 4.08 8.04
C GLU A 96 -8.91 2.58 8.39
N LEU A 97 -7.70 2.06 8.59
CA LEU A 97 -7.50 0.69 9.09
C LEU A 97 -7.73 0.55 10.59
N ASP A 98 -8.04 1.64 11.31
CA ASP A 98 -8.12 1.69 12.78
C ASP A 98 -6.86 1.11 13.44
N TRP A 99 -5.70 1.31 12.79
CA TRP A 99 -4.40 0.76 13.19
C TRP A 99 -4.36 -0.78 13.34
N LYS A 100 -5.36 -1.50 12.84
CA LYS A 100 -5.46 -2.96 12.90
C LYS A 100 -4.64 -3.60 11.79
N LEU A 101 -3.31 -3.54 11.89
CA LEU A 101 -2.39 -4.09 10.89
C LEU A 101 -2.14 -5.59 11.04
N TRP A 102 -2.44 -6.15 12.20
CA TRP A 102 -2.30 -7.57 12.47
C TRP A 102 -3.28 -8.39 11.62
N ILE A 103 -2.75 -9.46 11.02
CA ILE A 103 -3.50 -10.46 10.26
C ILE A 103 -3.20 -11.79 10.94
N SER A 104 -4.24 -12.57 11.23
CA SER A 104 -4.07 -13.87 11.86
C SER A 104 -3.48 -14.87 10.84
N PRO A 105 -2.74 -15.90 11.29
CA PRO A 105 -2.27 -16.95 10.38
C PRO A 105 -3.40 -17.60 9.59
N GLU A 106 -4.57 -17.78 10.21
CA GLU A 106 -5.75 -18.37 9.58
C GLU A 106 -6.33 -17.47 8.48
N ASP A 107 -6.37 -16.15 8.72
CA ASP A 107 -6.75 -15.16 7.71
C ASP A 107 -5.70 -15.07 6.60
N TYR A 108 -4.42 -15.29 6.89
CA TYR A 108 -3.36 -15.30 5.89
C TYR A 108 -3.39 -16.55 5.01
N GLU A 109 -3.65 -17.73 5.57
CA GLU A 109 -3.77 -19.00 4.84
C GLU A 109 -5.01 -19.07 3.94
N GLY A 110 -6.04 -18.28 4.23
CA GLY A 110 -7.27 -18.20 3.45
C GLY A 110 -7.19 -17.36 2.16
N TRP A 111 -6.06 -16.70 1.89
CA TRP A 111 -5.85 -15.79 0.76
C TRP A 111 -4.99 -16.38 -0.36
#